data_AF-A0A2V9AGN0-F1
#
_entry.id   AF-A0A2V9AGN0-F1
#
_cell.length_a   1.000
_cell.length_b   1.000
_cell.length_c   1.000
_cell.angle_alpha   90.00
_cell.angle_beta   90.00
_cell.angle_gamma   90.00
#
_symmetry.space_group_name_H-M   'P 1'
#
loop_
_entity.id
_entity.type
_entity.pdbx_description
1 polymer ?
#
loop_
_entity_poly.entity_id
_entity_poly.type
_entity_poly.pdbx_seq_one_letter_code
_entity_poly.pdbx_strand_id
1 'polypeptide(L)'
;MDDAEQHLDVDQILERAQKIDAGVHLVTVYRTIDLLKKEGLIDELDLLHLRGDRHYYETHGPRDHIHVACLHCGKVREFESRLYEQLKNQIARDFNMKVTVSRTEVGGYCAECLKKMNA
;
A
#
# COMPACT_ATOMS: atom_id res chain seq x y z
N MET A 1 -18.04 -4.61 -1.84
CA MET A 1 -17.77 -3.16 -1.87
C MET A 1 -16.26 -3.06 -1.82
N ASP A 2 -15.59 -3.00 -2.97
CA ASP A 2 -14.13 -2.95 -3.10
C ASP A 2 -13.77 -2.18 -4.39
N ASP A 3 -14.38 -0.99 -4.53
CA ASP A 3 -14.15 -0.08 -5.67
C ASP A 3 -13.15 1.04 -5.33
N ALA A 4 -12.51 0.99 -4.15
CA ALA A 4 -11.38 1.88 -3.87
C ALA A 4 -10.14 1.33 -4.60
N GLU A 5 -9.42 2.20 -5.32
CA GLU A 5 -8.03 1.90 -5.67
C GLU A 5 -7.33 1.54 -4.35
N GLN A 6 -6.80 0.32 -4.26
CA GLN A 6 -6.42 -0.31 -2.98
C GLN A 6 -5.41 0.50 -2.16
N HIS A 7 -4.66 1.40 -2.84
CA HIS A 7 -3.62 2.22 -2.24
C HIS A 7 -3.84 3.68 -2.63
N LEU A 8 -4.25 4.52 -1.68
CA LEU A 8 -4.42 5.96 -1.90
C LEU A 8 -3.38 6.75 -1.13
N ASP A 9 -2.76 7.73 -1.79
CA ASP A 9 -2.04 8.78 -1.09
C ASP A 9 -3.00 9.86 -0.54
N VAL A 10 -2.48 10.74 0.33
CA VAL A 10 -3.28 11.80 0.96
C VAL A 10 -3.89 12.76 -0.07
N ASP A 11 -3.19 13.03 -1.17
CA ASP A 11 -3.66 13.94 -2.22
C ASP A 11 -4.88 13.34 -2.94
N GLN A 12 -4.82 12.04 -3.25
CA GLN A 12 -5.93 11.29 -3.85
C GLN A 12 -7.13 11.20 -2.89
N ILE A 13 -6.90 10.98 -1.58
CA ILE A 13 -7.97 10.97 -0.57
C ILE A 13 -8.63 12.34 -0.50
N LEU A 14 -7.84 13.42 -0.46
CA LEU A 14 -8.34 14.79 -0.43
C LEU A 14 -9.17 15.11 -1.69
N GLU A 15 -8.65 14.79 -2.87
CA GLU A 15 -9.35 15.02 -4.14
C GLU A 15 -10.72 14.30 -4.15
N ARG A 16 -10.77 13.05 -3.68
CA ARG A 16 -12.02 12.28 -3.60
C ARG A 16 -12.98 12.86 -2.56
N ALA A 17 -12.49 13.26 -1.39
CA ALA A 17 -13.32 13.86 -0.35
C ALA A 17 -13.93 15.19 -0.81
N GLN A 18 -13.15 16.01 -1.52
CA GLN A 18 -13.61 17.30 -2.05
C GLN A 18 -14.66 17.18 -3.15
N LYS A 19 -14.71 16.05 -3.88
CA LYS A 19 -15.80 15.76 -4.82
C LYS A 19 -17.14 15.54 -4.12
N ILE A 20 -17.13 15.18 -2.83
CA ILE A 20 -18.34 14.99 -2.01
C ILE A 20 -18.64 16.28 -1.23
N ASP A 21 -17.63 16.85 -0.57
CA ASP A 21 -17.74 18.10 0.19
C ASP A 21 -16.49 18.97 -0.03
N ALA A 22 -16.67 20.06 -0.75
CA ALA A 22 -15.61 21.02 -1.08
C ALA A 22 -15.00 21.72 0.16
N GLY A 23 -15.67 21.68 1.32
CA GLY A 23 -15.16 22.21 2.58
C GLY A 23 -14.10 21.33 3.26
N VAL A 24 -13.84 20.13 2.75
CA VAL A 24 -12.81 19.24 3.31
C VAL A 24 -11.41 19.80 3.00
N HIS A 25 -10.62 19.94 4.06
CA HIS A 25 -9.23 20.38 3.99
C HIS A 25 -8.26 19.25 4.40
N LEU A 26 -7.00 19.42 4.01
CA LEU A 26 -5.92 18.47 4.27
C LEU A 26 -5.78 18.09 5.75
N VAL A 27 -5.92 19.05 6.68
CA VAL A 27 -5.91 18.79 8.13
C VAL A 27 -7.00 17.80 8.55
N THR A 28 -8.20 17.90 7.96
CA THR A 28 -9.30 16.98 8.25
C THR A 28 -8.98 15.57 7.76
N VAL A 29 -8.36 15.46 6.58
CA VAL A 29 -7.91 14.18 6.03
C VAL A 29 -6.89 13.51 6.97
N TYR A 30 -5.83 14.21 7.37
CA TYR A 30 -4.83 13.66 8.29
C TYR A 30 -5.43 13.23 9.64
N ARG A 31 -6.28 14.06 10.25
CA ARG A 31 -6.97 13.70 11.51
C ARG A 31 -7.83 12.45 11.38
N THR A 32 -8.45 12.27 10.22
CA THR A 32 -9.32 11.12 9.95
C THR A 32 -8.49 9.87 9.70
N ILE A 33 -7.41 9.96 8.92
CA ILE A 33 -6.43 8.89 8.74
C ILE A 33 -5.87 8.43 10.09
N ASP A 34 -5.43 9.36 10.93
CA ASP A 34 -4.90 9.05 12.26
C ASP A 34 -5.94 8.33 13.14
N LEU A 35 -7.21 8.72 13.06
CA LEU A 35 -8.30 8.04 13.75
C LEU A 35 -8.49 6.62 13.22
N LEU A 36 -8.61 6.45 11.90
CA LEU A 36 -8.81 5.14 11.27
C LEU A 36 -7.64 4.18 11.54
N LYS A 37 -6.40 4.67 11.55
CA LYS A 37 -5.21 3.89 11.94
C LYS A 37 -5.28 3.43 13.39
N LYS A 38 -5.66 4.33 14.31
CA LYS A 38 -5.80 3.99 15.74
C LYS A 38 -6.86 2.92 15.98
N GLU A 39 -7.93 2.95 15.20
CA GLU A 39 -9.00 1.94 15.23
C GLU A 39 -8.64 0.65 14.47
N GLY A 40 -7.46 0.59 13.83
CA GLY A 40 -7.01 -0.58 13.06
C GLY A 40 -7.83 -0.83 11.80
N LEU A 41 -8.44 0.21 11.24
CA LEU A 41 -9.29 0.12 10.04
C LEU A 41 -8.51 0.32 8.74
N ILE A 42 -7.36 1.00 8.81
CA ILE A 42 -6.47 1.21 7.68
C ILE A 42 -5.01 0.96 8.07
N ASP A 43 -4.23 0.51 7.11
CA ASP A 43 -2.78 0.38 7.22
C ASP A 43 -2.08 1.54 6.48
N GLU A 44 -0.92 1.94 7.00
CA GLU A 44 -0.04 2.92 6.36
C GLU A 44 1.16 2.21 5.73
N LEU A 45 1.33 2.44 4.44
CA LEU A 45 2.37 1.85 3.63
C LEU A 45 3.34 2.95 3.18
N ASP A 46 4.51 2.96 3.81
CA ASP A 46 5.69 3.57 3.22
C ASP A 46 6.36 2.59 2.24
N LEU A 47 6.00 2.68 0.96
CA LEU A 47 6.46 1.74 -0.08
C LEU A 47 7.84 2.16 -0.59
N LEU A 48 8.87 1.44 -0.15
CA LEU A 48 10.28 1.59 -0.57
C LEU A 48 10.81 3.04 -0.55
N HIS A 49 10.20 3.95 0.22
CA HIS A 49 10.50 5.39 0.23
C HIS A 49 10.56 6.04 -1.17
N LEU A 50 9.83 5.50 -2.16
CA LEU A 50 10.00 5.86 -3.58
C LEU A 50 9.72 7.32 -3.90
N ARG A 51 8.98 8.01 -3.04
CA ARG A 51 8.63 9.42 -3.17
C ARG A 51 8.92 10.20 -1.88
N GLY A 52 10.00 9.85 -1.17
CA GLY A 52 10.30 10.45 0.14
C GLY A 52 9.22 10.09 1.16
N ASP A 53 8.71 11.09 1.88
CA ASP A 53 7.73 10.93 2.98
C ASP A 53 6.28 10.66 2.49
N ARG A 54 6.11 10.15 1.27
CA ARG A 54 4.78 9.93 0.71
C ARG A 54 4.26 8.55 1.12
N HIS A 55 3.26 8.58 2.00
CA HIS A 55 2.59 7.40 2.49
C HIS A 55 1.34 7.05 1.68
N TYR A 56 1.14 5.76 1.46
CA TYR A 56 -0.10 5.20 0.90
C TYR A 56 -0.91 4.58 2.03
N TYR A 57 -2.22 4.57 1.87
CA TYR A 57 -3.15 4.00 2.84
C TYR A 57 -4.06 2.99 2.15
N GLU A 58 -4.28 1.87 2.83
CA GLU A 58 -5.18 0.80 2.41
C GLU A 58 -6.11 0.40 3.55
N THR A 59 -7.25 -0.20 3.23
CA THR A 59 -8.11 -0.79 4.26
C THR A 59 -7.40 -1.98 4.90
N HIS A 60 -7.49 -2.09 6.22
CA HIS A 60 -6.93 -3.23 6.93
C HIS A 60 -7.61 -4.52 6.46
N GLY A 61 -6.82 -5.43 5.89
CA GLY A 61 -7.30 -6.62 5.20
C GLY A 61 -6.71 -7.91 5.77
N PRO A 62 -7.45 -9.04 5.73
CA PRO A 62 -6.99 -10.31 6.30
C PRO A 62 -5.95 -11.04 5.44
N ARG A 63 -5.57 -10.51 4.28
CA ARG A 63 -4.70 -11.21 3.32
C ARG A 63 -3.31 -10.62 3.27
N ASP A 64 -2.34 -11.45 3.64
CA ASP A 64 -0.92 -11.20 3.36
C ASP A 64 -0.69 -11.20 1.84
N HIS A 65 -0.26 -10.07 1.31
CA HIS A 65 0.07 -9.89 -0.09
C HIS A 65 1.37 -9.10 -0.26
N ILE A 66 1.95 -9.19 -1.46
CA ILE A 66 3.19 -8.50 -1.81
C ILE A 66 2.83 -7.19 -2.52
N HIS A 67 3.42 -6.10 -2.07
CA HIS A 67 3.29 -4.81 -2.74
C HIS A 67 4.33 -4.67 -3.86
N VAL A 68 3.89 -4.42 -5.08
CA VAL A 68 4.76 -4.21 -6.24
C VAL A 68 4.61 -2.79 -6.75
N ALA A 69 5.66 -1.98 -6.60
CA ALA A 69 5.65 -0.56 -6.91
C ALA A 69 6.51 -0.23 -8.14
N CYS A 70 5.98 0.62 -9.03
CA CYS A 70 6.73 1.18 -10.14
C CYS A 70 7.61 2.34 -9.66
N LEU A 71 8.92 2.24 -9.81
CA LEU A 71 9.92 3.24 -9.41
C LEU A 71 9.81 4.56 -10.19
N HIS A 72 9.15 4.55 -11.35
CA HIS A 72 8.99 5.75 -12.17
C HIS A 72 7.65 6.44 -11.96
N CYS A 73 6.54 5.75 -12.20
CA CYS A 73 5.21 6.37 -12.10
C CYS A 73 4.57 6.27 -10.71
N GLY A 74 5.16 5.52 -9.78
CA GLY A 74 4.62 5.32 -8.43
C GLY A 74 3.41 4.38 -8.34
N LYS A 75 2.96 3.79 -9.46
CA LYS A 75 1.82 2.87 -9.48
C LYS A 75 2.11 1.62 -8.63
N VAL A 76 1.20 1.29 -7.73
CA VAL A 76 1.28 0.14 -6.82
C VAL A 76 0.32 -0.95 -7.29
N ARG A 77 0.71 -2.21 -7.12
CA ARG A 77 -0.11 -3.39 -7.40
C ARG A 77 0.11 -4.44 -6.32
N GLU A 78 -0.94 -5.18 -6.00
CA GLU A 78 -0.84 -6.36 -5.13
C GLU A 78 -0.45 -7.60 -5.94
N PHE A 79 0.31 -8.49 -5.30
CA PHE A 79 0.66 -9.80 -5.82
C PHE A 79 0.54 -10.87 -4.73
N GLU A 80 -0.29 -11.88 -4.98
CA GLU A 80 -0.40 -13.05 -4.12
C GLU A 80 0.43 -14.21 -4.69
N SER A 81 1.13 -14.96 -3.82
CA SER A 81 1.93 -16.11 -4.25
C SER A 81 1.97 -17.21 -3.21
N ARG A 82 1.74 -18.46 -3.66
CA ARG A 82 1.93 -19.65 -2.82
C ARG A 82 3.39 -19.81 -2.37
N LEU A 83 4.35 -19.31 -3.14
CA LEU A 83 5.76 -19.34 -2.76
C LEU A 83 6.02 -18.46 -1.53
N TYR A 84 5.31 -17.35 -1.40
CA TYR A 84 5.42 -16.48 -0.23
C TYR A 84 4.89 -17.17 1.03
N GLU A 85 3.73 -17.82 0.93
CA GLU A 85 3.19 -18.63 2.03
C GLU A 85 4.14 -19.77 2.44
N GLN A 86 4.76 -20.43 1.46
CA GLN A 86 5.76 -21.47 1.73
C GLN A 86 6.99 -20.91 2.44
N LEU A 87 7.46 -19.73 2.05
CA LEU A 87 8.59 -19.06 2.69
C LEU A 87 8.27 -18.68 4.14
N LYS A 88 7.09 -18.12 4.43
CA LYS A 88 6.67 -17.82 5.81
C LYS A 88 6.64 -19.08 6.67
N ASN A 89 6.08 -20.17 6.14
CA ASN A 89 6.05 -21.46 6.83
C ASN A 89 7.46 -22.03 7.06
N GLN A 90 8.37 -21.83 6.12
CA GLN A 90 9.77 -22.21 6.29
C GLN A 90 10.42 -21.40 7.43
N ILE A 91 10.29 -20.07 7.43
CA ILE A 91 10.83 -19.19 8.48
C ILE A 91 10.27 -19.61 9.86
N ALA A 92 8.96 -19.85 9.96
CA ALA A 92 8.33 -20.28 11.19
C ALA A 92 8.96 -21.57 11.75
N ARG A 93 9.24 -22.55 10.88
CA ARG A 93 9.86 -23.82 11.26
C ARG A 93 11.33 -23.67 11.62
N ASP A 94 12.11 -23.02 10.75
CA ASP A 94 13.58 -22.95 10.87
C ASP A 94 14.00 -22.18 12.12
N PHE A 95 13.20 -21.20 12.55
CA PHE A 95 13.46 -20.40 13.74
C PHE A 95 12.55 -20.75 14.94
N ASN A 96 11.71 -21.78 14.83
CA ASN A 96 10.75 -22.18 15.86
C ASN A 96 9.93 -20.99 16.41
N MET A 97 9.34 -20.20 15.51
CA MET A 97 8.59 -18.99 15.84
C MET A 97 7.21 -18.97 15.19
N LYS A 98 6.28 -18.24 15.80
CA LYS A 98 5.02 -17.85 15.15
C LYS A 98 5.26 -16.56 14.37
N VAL A 99 5.17 -16.62 13.05
CA VAL A 99 5.17 -15.42 12.20
C VAL A 99 3.86 -14.68 12.46
N THR A 100 3.94 -13.52 13.10
CA THR A 100 2.77 -12.65 13.39
C THR A 100 2.60 -11.56 12.36
N VAL A 101 3.68 -11.16 11.69
CA VAL A 101 3.70 -10.13 10.65
C VAL A 101 4.75 -10.53 9.62
N SER A 102 4.42 -10.36 8.35
CA SER A 102 5.36 -10.44 7.24
C SER A 102 4.97 -9.39 6.21
N ARG A 103 5.92 -8.53 5.84
CA ARG A 103 5.73 -7.50 4.80
C ARG A 103 6.74 -7.74 3.70
N THR A 104 6.31 -7.61 2.45
CA THR A 104 7.20 -7.73 1.30
C THR A 104 6.83 -6.71 0.25
N GLU A 105 7.86 -6.01 -0.22
CA GLU A 105 7.75 -4.95 -1.21
C GLU A 105 8.74 -5.22 -2.33
N VAL A 106 8.32 -4.95 -3.56
CA VAL A 106 9.12 -5.17 -4.77
C VAL A 106 9.07 -3.91 -5.61
N GLY A 107 10.25 -3.37 -5.91
CA GLY A 107 10.43 -2.21 -6.77
C GLY A 107 10.82 -2.62 -8.18
N GLY A 108 10.17 -2.04 -9.20
CA GLY A 108 10.53 -2.27 -10.60
C GLY A 108 9.98 -1.21 -11.53
N TYR A 109 10.00 -1.46 -12.84
CA TYR A 109 9.38 -0.57 -13.83
C TYR A 109 8.18 -1.27 -14.46
N CYS A 110 7.01 -0.62 -14.42
CA CYS A 110 5.82 -1.17 -15.05
C CYS A 110 5.96 -1.19 -16.58
N ALA A 111 5.15 -2.02 -17.25
CA ALA A 111 5.21 -2.18 -18.71
C ALA A 111 5.06 -0.85 -19.47
N GLU A 112 4.24 0.07 -18.98
CA GLU A 112 4.06 1.40 -19.56
C GLU A 112 5.33 2.25 -19.46
N CYS A 113 5.99 2.26 -18.30
CA CYS A 113 7.23 2.99 -18.10
C CYS A 113 8.39 2.37 -18.88
N LEU A 114 8.50 1.04 -18.93
CA LEU A 114 9.50 0.36 -19.74
C LEU A 114 9.38 0.73 -21.22
N LYS A 115 8.15 0.79 -21.76
CA LYS A 115 7.92 1.24 -23.14
C LYS A 115 8.39 2.68 -23.39
N LYS A 116 8.16 3.59 -22.44
CA LYS A 116 8.59 4.99 -22.54
C LYS A 116 10.11 5.17 -22.42
N MET A 117 10.79 4.29 -21.68
CA MET A 117 12.25 4.33 -21.51
C MET A 117 13.01 3.73 -22.71
N ASN A 118 12.37 2.82 -23.45
CA ASN A 118 12.93 2.15 -24.61
C ASN A 118 12.53 2.81 -25.96
N ALA A 119 11.80 3.92 -25.91
CA ALA A 119 11.41 4.72 -27.06
C ALA A 119 12.30 5.96 -27.14
#